data_AF-A0A1X0IG07-F1
#
_entry.id   AF-A0A1X0IG07-F1
#
_cell.length_a   1.000
_cell.length_b   1.000
_cell.length_c   1.000
_cell.angle_alpha   90.00
_cell.angle_beta   90.00
_cell.angle_gamma   90.00
#
_symmetry.space_group_name_H-M   'P 1'
#
loop_
_entity.id
_entity.type
_entity.pdbx_description
1 polymer ?
#
loop_
_entity_poly.entity_id
_entity_poly.type
_entity_poly.pdbx_seq_one_letter_code
_entity_poly.pdbx_strand_id
1 'polypeptide(L)'
;MNDIIALKFHISLNATTWIGRIGMVILPIVVYYLAYRWAIGLQRSDRAVLEHGIETGIIKRLPHGEYIELHQPLAGVDEHGHAIPLEYQGAAVPQRMNKLGSAGAPGTGSFLFADPADEQAALVEAEH
;
A
#
# COMPACT_ATOMS: atom_id res chain seq x y z
N MET A 1 13.77 -19.95 -28.52
CA MET A 1 12.91 -18.77 -28.25
C MET A 1 13.59 -17.45 -28.62
N ASN A 2 14.93 -17.35 -28.63
CA ASN A 2 15.62 -16.16 -29.15
C ASN A 2 15.31 -15.86 -30.63
N ASP A 3 15.08 -16.91 -31.41
CA ASP A 3 14.60 -16.94 -32.79
C ASP A 3 13.22 -16.32 -32.99
N ILE A 4 12.22 -16.73 -32.18
CA ILE A 4 10.86 -16.16 -32.23
C ILE A 4 10.87 -14.70 -31.77
N ILE A 5 11.66 -14.38 -30.73
CA ILE A 5 11.83 -13.00 -30.26
C ILE A 5 12.44 -12.13 -31.36
N ALA A 6 13.48 -12.60 -32.03
CA ALA A 6 14.09 -11.91 -33.16
C ALA A 6 13.07 -11.65 -34.28
N LEU A 7 12.27 -12.66 -34.64
CA LEU A 7 11.25 -12.55 -35.69
C LEU A 7 10.11 -11.58 -35.33
N LYS A 8 9.54 -11.68 -34.13
CA LYS A 8 8.36 -10.92 -33.72
C LYS A 8 8.67 -9.48 -33.34
N PHE A 9 9.82 -9.24 -32.71
CA PHE A 9 10.25 -7.89 -32.30
C PHE A 9 11.17 -7.23 -33.33
N HIS A 10 11.42 -7.88 -34.48
CA HIS A 10 12.28 -7.39 -35.55
C HIS A 10 13.70 -7.01 -35.06
N ILE A 11 14.25 -7.81 -34.14
CA ILE A 11 15.61 -7.65 -33.59
C ILE A 11 16.52 -8.68 -34.26
N SER A 12 17.79 -8.31 -34.50
CA SER A 12 18.77 -9.25 -35.05
C SER A 12 18.99 -10.46 -34.12
N LEU A 13 19.09 -11.66 -34.70
CA LEU A 13 19.29 -12.90 -33.94
C LEU A 13 20.64 -12.93 -33.20
N ASN A 14 21.68 -12.31 -33.78
CA ASN A 14 22.97 -12.14 -33.11
C ASN A 14 22.85 -11.16 -31.93
N ALA A 15 22.07 -10.09 -32.08
CA ALA A 15 21.84 -9.11 -31.02
C ALA A 15 21.09 -9.75 -29.84
N THR A 16 20.04 -10.54 -30.08
CA THR A 16 19.33 -11.25 -28.98
C THR A 16 20.25 -12.21 -28.22
N THR A 17 21.17 -12.87 -28.93
CA THR A 17 22.18 -13.75 -28.31
C THR A 17 23.17 -12.98 -27.44
N TRP A 18 23.70 -11.85 -27.93
CA TRP A 18 24.63 -11.01 -27.15
C TRP A 18 23.97 -10.34 -25.95
N ILE A 19 22.72 -9.89 -26.09
CA ILE A 19 21.92 -9.39 -24.97
C ILE A 19 21.78 -10.47 -23.90
N GLY A 20 21.48 -11.71 -24.29
CA GLY A 20 21.40 -12.83 -23.35
C GLY A 20 22.72 -13.09 -22.62
N ARG A 21 23.87 -13.04 -23.32
CA ARG A 21 25.20 -13.26 -22.73
C ARG A 21 25.59 -12.19 -21.74
N ILE A 22 25.44 -10.93 -22.12
CA ILE A 22 25.75 -9.79 -21.25
C ILE A 22 24.74 -9.75 -20.09
N GLY A 23 23.46 -9.94 -20.40
CA GLY A 23 22.36 -9.98 -19.46
C GLY A 23 22.54 -11.07 -18.40
N MET A 24 23.01 -12.26 -18.76
CA MET A 24 23.26 -13.35 -17.80
C MET A 24 24.21 -12.94 -16.67
N VAL A 25 25.13 -12.00 -16.92
CA VAL A 25 26.09 -11.51 -15.91
C VAL A 25 25.59 -10.23 -15.25
N ILE A 26 25.14 -9.24 -16.04
CA ILE A 26 24.80 -7.91 -15.53
C ILE A 26 23.41 -7.88 -14.89
N LEU A 27 22.43 -8.56 -15.50
CA LEU A 27 21.03 -8.48 -15.05
C LEU A 27 20.85 -9.00 -13.61
N PRO A 28 21.44 -10.13 -13.18
CA PRO A 28 21.31 -10.57 -11.78
C PRO A 28 21.85 -9.56 -10.77
N ILE A 29 22.96 -8.88 -11.10
CA ILE A 29 23.58 -7.88 -10.21
C ILE A 29 22.65 -6.66 -10.06
N VAL A 30 22.10 -6.17 -11.17
CA VAL A 30 21.18 -5.04 -11.18
C VAL A 30 19.88 -5.39 -10.46
N VAL A 31 19.29 -6.55 -10.76
CA VAL A 31 18.05 -7.00 -10.12
C VAL A 31 18.25 -7.23 -8.63
N TYR A 32 19.37 -7.83 -8.21
CA TYR A 32 19.69 -8.01 -6.79
C TYR A 32 19.73 -6.67 -6.06
N TYR A 33 20.48 -5.69 -6.59
CA TYR A 33 20.58 -4.38 -5.98
C TYR A 33 19.21 -3.69 -5.86
N LEU A 34 18.43 -3.69 -6.95
CA LEU A 34 17.11 -3.07 -6.95
C LEU A 34 16.16 -3.77 -5.98
N ALA A 35 16.06 -5.10 -6.03
CA ALA A 35 15.17 -5.86 -5.16
C ALA A 35 15.54 -5.72 -3.69
N TYR A 36 16.84 -5.74 -3.36
CA TYR A 36 17.32 -5.54 -2.00
C TYR A 36 16.94 -4.15 -1.46
N ARG A 37 17.18 -3.09 -2.26
CA ARG A 37 16.83 -1.71 -1.88
C ARG A 37 15.32 -1.52 -1.81
N TRP A 38 14.56 -2.19 -2.67
CA TRP A 38 13.10 -2.20 -2.64
C TRP A 38 12.59 -2.83 -1.36
N ALA A 39 13.09 -4.02 -0.98
CA ALA A 39 12.68 -4.70 0.24
C ALA A 39 12.93 -3.85 1.50
N ILE A 40 14.09 -3.20 1.58
CA ILE A 40 14.39 -2.27 2.68
C ILE A 40 13.45 -1.05 2.65
N GLY A 41 13.13 -0.53 1.46
CA GLY A 41 12.17 0.56 1.29
C GLY A 41 10.79 0.21 1.83
N LEU A 42 10.29 -0.99 1.52
CA LEU A 42 9.02 -1.51 2.04
C LEU A 42 9.05 -1.67 3.57
N GLN A 43 10.13 -2.23 4.12
CA GLN A 43 10.30 -2.34 5.58
C GLN A 43 10.28 -0.99 6.28
N ARG A 44 10.90 0.04 5.68
CA ARG A 44 10.87 1.42 6.20
C ARG A 44 9.47 2.02 6.13
N SER A 45 8.73 1.74 5.05
CA SER A 45 7.34 2.19 4.91
C SER A 45 6.45 1.59 5.99
N ASP A 46 6.57 0.28 6.27
CA ASP A 46 5.82 -0.36 7.36
C ASP A 46 6.19 0.21 8.73
N ARG A 47 7.50 0.46 8.97
CA ARG A 47 7.97 1.07 10.21
C ARG A 47 7.46 2.50 10.41
N ALA A 48 7.40 3.29 9.34
CA ALA A 48 6.87 4.65 9.41
C ALA A 48 5.41 4.67 9.90
N VAL A 49 4.59 3.73 9.42
CA VAL A 49 3.20 3.57 9.87
C VAL A 49 3.12 3.14 11.34
N LEU A 50 4.02 2.27 11.80
CA LEU A 50 4.04 1.84 13.21
C LEU A 50 4.50 2.94 14.17
N GLU A 51 5.35 3.86 13.71
CA GLU A 51 5.87 4.98 14.50
C GLU A 51 4.95 6.20 14.51
N HIS A 52 4.29 6.51 13.38
CA HIS A 52 3.53 7.76 13.21
C HIS A 52 2.02 7.55 13.03
N GLY A 53 1.60 6.34 12.64
CA GLY A 53 0.23 6.03 12.24
C GLY A 53 0.02 6.03 10.72
N ILE A 54 -1.20 5.71 10.30
CA ILE A 54 -1.60 5.66 8.91
C ILE A 54 -1.87 7.07 8.40
N GLU A 55 -1.29 7.42 7.25
CA GLU A 55 -1.61 8.63 6.48
C GLU A 55 -3.11 8.65 6.12
N THR A 56 -3.85 9.66 6.59
CA THR A 56 -5.28 9.78 6.28
C THR A 56 -5.55 10.49 4.96
N GLY A 57 -4.58 11.20 4.40
CA GLY A 57 -4.76 12.10 3.26
C GLY A 57 -5.51 13.39 3.59
N ILE A 58 -5.86 13.62 4.86
CA ILE A 58 -6.54 14.84 5.31
C ILE A 58 -5.49 15.86 5.77
N ILE A 59 -5.40 16.96 5.03
CA ILE A 59 -4.51 18.07 5.38
C ILE A 59 -5.27 19.11 6.23
N LYS A 60 -4.73 19.43 7.40
CA LYS A 60 -5.26 20.45 8.30
C LYS A 60 -4.28 21.62 8.39
N ARG A 61 -4.80 22.84 8.20
CA ARG A 61 -4.06 24.07 8.47
C ARG A 61 -4.24 24.46 9.93
N LEU A 62 -3.14 24.68 10.64
CA LEU A 62 -3.13 25.13 12.03
C LEU A 62 -3.33 26.65 12.12
N PRO A 63 -3.76 27.18 13.29
CA PRO A 63 -4.01 28.61 13.47
C PRO A 63 -2.80 29.51 13.15
N HIS A 64 -1.58 29.00 13.35
CA HIS A 64 -0.32 29.68 13.03
C HIS A 64 0.15 29.51 11.58
N GLY A 65 -0.63 28.83 10.74
CA GLY A 65 -0.41 28.72 9.29
C GLY A 65 0.32 27.48 8.81
N GLU A 66 0.79 26.62 9.71
CA GLU A 66 1.40 25.32 9.37
C GLU A 66 0.37 24.33 8.78
N TYR A 67 0.81 23.49 7.85
CA TYR A 67 0.00 22.41 7.29
C TYR A 67 0.50 21.08 7.84
N ILE A 68 -0.40 20.32 8.44
CA ILE A 68 -0.13 18.98 8.94
C ILE A 68 -1.02 17.96 8.22
N GLU A 69 -0.47 16.79 7.94
CA GLU A 69 -1.27 15.63 7.57
C GLU A 69 -1.71 14.90 8.83
N LEU A 70 -3.03 14.65 8.94
CA LEU A 70 -3.57 13.91 10.06
C LEU A 70 -3.18 12.44 9.89
N HIS A 71 -2.52 11.88 10.89
CA HIS A 71 -2.17 10.47 10.94
C HIS A 71 -3.08 9.75 11.94
N GLN A 72 -3.57 8.58 11.57
CA GLN A 72 -4.35 7.72 12.46
C GLN A 72 -3.41 6.74 13.17
N PRO A 73 -3.13 6.91 14.47
CA PRO A 73 -2.30 5.96 15.21
C PRO A 73 -3.03 4.62 15.39
N LEU A 74 -2.24 3.54 15.37
CA LEU A 74 -2.75 2.17 15.53
C LEU A 74 -2.95 1.77 17.00
N ALA A 75 -2.16 2.32 17.91
CA ALA A 75 -2.18 2.01 19.34
C ALA A 75 -2.71 3.16 20.22
N GLY A 76 -3.33 4.17 19.61
CA GLY A 76 -3.71 5.40 20.29
C GLY A 76 -2.55 6.39 20.44
N VAL A 77 -2.74 7.37 21.33
CA VAL A 77 -1.77 8.46 21.56
C VAL A 77 -1.33 8.51 23.02
N ASP A 78 -0.13 9.02 23.24
CA ASP A 78 0.38 9.33 24.56
C ASP A 78 -0.24 10.62 25.15
N GLU A 79 0.21 11.02 26.33
CA GLU A 79 -0.26 12.23 27.02
C GLU A 79 0.03 13.53 26.26
N HIS A 80 0.99 13.51 25.32
CA HIS A 80 1.38 14.64 24.49
C HIS A 80 0.70 14.63 23.11
N GLY A 81 -0.09 13.61 22.81
CA GLY A 81 -0.78 13.45 21.53
C GLY A 81 0.08 12.80 20.43
N HIS A 82 1.24 12.24 20.77
CA HIS A 82 2.06 11.49 19.82
C HIS A 82 1.57 10.04 19.70
N ALA A 83 1.73 9.45 18.52
CA ALA A 83 1.41 8.04 18.31
C ALA A 83 2.29 7.16 19.21
N ILE A 84 1.67 6.18 19.89
CA ILE A 84 2.41 5.19 20.65
C ILE A 84 3.06 4.23 19.65
N PRO A 85 4.41 4.12 19.59
CA PRO A 85 5.07 3.31 18.60
C PRO A 85 4.84 1.83 18.86
N LEU A 86 4.55 1.08 17.80
CA LEU A 86 4.36 -0.37 17.85
C LEU A 86 5.61 -1.12 17.35
N GLU A 87 5.87 -2.29 17.95
CA GLU A 87 6.89 -3.19 17.45
C GLU A 87 6.40 -3.98 16.23
N TYR A 88 7.27 -4.18 15.25
CA TYR A 88 6.95 -4.97 14.06
C TYR A 88 6.92 -6.47 14.41
N GLN A 89 5.78 -7.11 14.16
CA GLN A 89 5.57 -8.52 14.50
C GLN A 89 5.59 -9.47 13.29
N GLY A 90 5.95 -8.99 12.10
CA GLY A 90 5.93 -9.80 10.86
C GLY A 90 4.56 -9.89 10.19
N ALA A 91 3.54 -9.24 10.75
CA ALA A 91 2.24 -9.07 10.10
C ALA A 91 2.29 -7.97 9.03
N ALA A 92 1.42 -8.07 8.02
CA ALA A 92 1.24 -7.00 7.05
C ALA A 92 0.60 -5.77 7.72
N VAL A 93 1.24 -4.61 7.58
CA VAL A 93 0.76 -3.36 8.18
C VAL A 93 -0.24 -2.68 7.24
N PRO A 94 -1.45 -2.31 7.69
CA PRO A 94 -2.38 -1.55 6.87
C PRO A 94 -1.84 -0.14 6.63
N GLN A 95 -1.69 0.26 5.37
CA GLN A 95 -1.17 1.59 5.01
C GLN A 95 -2.27 2.58 4.57
N ARG A 96 -3.54 2.17 4.62
CA ARG A 96 -4.67 3.00 4.16
C ARG A 96 -5.86 2.85 5.09
N MET A 97 -6.53 3.96 5.35
CA MET A 97 -7.70 4.03 6.23
C MET A 97 -8.86 3.12 5.79
N ASN A 98 -9.05 2.95 4.48
CA ASN A 98 -10.11 2.07 3.95
C ASN A 98 -9.91 0.59 4.33
N LYS A 99 -8.68 0.16 4.64
CA LYS A 99 -8.40 -1.20 5.15
C LYS A 99 -8.74 -1.35 6.64
N LEU A 100 -8.94 -0.25 7.36
CA LEU A 100 -9.43 -0.21 8.74
C LEU A 100 -10.96 -0.04 8.82
N GLY A 101 -11.68 -0.16 7.70
CA GLY A 101 -13.13 0.00 7.68
C GLY A 101 -13.61 1.46 7.77
N SER A 102 -12.73 2.45 7.63
CA SER A 102 -13.09 3.86 7.76
C SER A 102 -14.11 4.36 6.73
N ALA A 103 -14.29 3.63 5.62
CA ALA A 103 -15.22 3.97 4.56
C ALA A 103 -16.67 3.53 4.86
N GLY A 104 -16.88 2.70 5.89
CA GLY A 104 -18.17 2.10 6.21
C GLY A 104 -18.63 1.08 5.16
N ALA A 105 -19.89 0.69 5.25
CA ALA A 105 -20.56 -0.19 4.29
C ALA A 105 -21.47 0.62 3.35
N PRO A 106 -21.48 0.33 2.03
CA PRO A 106 -22.55 0.80 1.17
C PRO A 106 -23.88 0.20 1.68
N GLY A 107 -24.96 0.99 1.72
CA GLY A 107 -26.26 0.51 2.22
C GLY A 107 -26.71 -0.80 1.60
N THR A 108 -27.48 -1.59 2.36
CA THR A 108 -27.92 -2.92 1.93
C THR A 108 -29.02 -2.84 0.86
N GLY A 109 -29.12 -3.89 0.06
CA GLY A 109 -30.14 -4.05 -0.98
C GLY A 109 -29.60 -4.61 -2.28
N SER A 110 -30.44 -4.53 -3.31
CA SER A 110 -30.04 -4.86 -4.67
C SER A 110 -29.14 -3.77 -5.26
N PHE A 111 -28.45 -4.10 -6.36
CA PHE A 111 -27.67 -3.12 -7.12
C PHE A 111 -28.48 -1.89 -7.58
N LEU A 112 -29.80 -2.04 -7.74
CA LEU A 112 -30.70 -0.98 -8.24
C LEU A 112 -31.69 -0.44 -7.19
N PHE A 113 -31.95 -1.17 -6.11
CA PHE A 113 -33.02 -0.86 -5.15
C PHE A 113 -32.52 -1.11 -3.73
N ALA A 114 -32.71 -0.12 -2.85
CA ALA A 114 -32.34 -0.20 -1.44
C ALA A 114 -33.36 -1.02 -0.63
N ASP A 115 -32.88 -1.66 0.44
CA ASP A 115 -33.74 -2.29 1.44
C ASP A 115 -34.50 -1.24 2.28
N PRO A 116 -35.59 -1.63 2.96
CA PRO A 116 -36.21 -0.82 3.99
C PRO A 116 -35.21 -0.40 5.08
N ALA A 117 -35.36 0.83 5.59
CA ALA A 117 -34.39 1.41 6.52
C ALA A 117 -34.26 0.65 7.86
N ASP A 118 -35.33 0.01 8.30
CA ASP A 118 -35.37 -0.85 9.49
C ASP A 118 -34.57 -2.15 9.29
N GLU A 119 -34.68 -2.77 8.12
CA GLU A 119 -33.87 -3.95 7.76
C GLU A 119 -32.39 -3.56 7.62
N GLN A 120 -32.09 -2.45 6.94
CA GLN A 120 -30.72 -1.95 6.82
C GLN A 120 -30.10 -1.67 8.19
N ALA A 121 -30.84 -1.04 9.11
CA ALA A 121 -30.35 -0.75 10.45
C ALA A 121 -30.04 -2.04 11.23
N ALA A 122 -30.93 -3.03 11.16
CA ALA A 122 -30.72 -4.33 11.81
C ALA A 122 -29.51 -5.08 11.24
N LEU A 123 -29.28 -5.01 9.92
CA LEU A 123 -28.11 -5.62 9.28
C LEU A 123 -26.81 -4.92 9.68
N VAL A 124 -26.80 -3.58 9.70
CA VAL A 124 -25.63 -2.80 10.12
C VAL A 124 -25.29 -3.06 11.59
N GLU A 125 -26.28 -3.21 12.46
CA GLU A 125 -26.08 -3.58 13.87
C GLU A 125 -25.54 -5.00 14.03
N ALA A 126 -25.96 -5.95 13.18
CA ALA A 126 -25.47 -7.31 13.22
C ALA A 126 -24.02 -7.48 12.71
N GLU A 127 -23.55 -6.57 11.85
CA GLU A 127 -22.20 -6.63 11.27
C GLU A 127 -21.10 -5.95 12.11
N HIS A 128 -21.46 -5.04 13.03
CA HIS A 128 -20.51 -4.28 13.88
C HIS A 128 -20.43 -4.83 15.31
#